data_AF-U5I5K2-F1
#
_entry.id   AF-U5I5K2-F1
#
_cell.length_a   1.000
_cell.length_b   1.000
_cell.length_c   1.000
_cell.angle_alpha   90.00
_cell.angle_beta   90.00
_cell.angle_gamma   90.00
#
_symmetry.space_group_name_H-M   'P 1'
#
loop_
_entity.id
_entity.type
_entity.pdbx_description
1 polymer ?
#
loop_
_entity_poly.entity_id
_entity_poly.type
_entity_poly.pdbx_seq_one_letter_code
_entity_poly.pdbx_strand_id
1 'polypeptide(L)'
;ISAKYNQEDCVNYIGPNGSGHYVKMVHNGIEYSDMQLISESYFFLKNITKLNNIELSNIFLKWNKSELNSYLIEITGHILRKKDNSGKFILDYILDEASQKGTGMWASKSALSLGIPLSLITESVFLRYLSVYKSQRVLASTLLFGPNKKKINSSLVLDIIEDTRKALFFGKIIAYAQGFIQLRSASKKYKWNLKYDDISKIFRSGCIIRAQFLNNIVDAYSNNNNLINLLFSPFFQKIVNSYQDSLRRILIYAINNGISLP
;
A
#
# COMPACT_ATOMS: atom_id res chain seq x y z
N ILE A 1 -7.74 25.64 -9.69
CA ILE A 1 -6.35 25.52 -9.19
C ILE A 1 -6.07 24.03 -8.98
N SER A 2 -5.10 23.47 -9.70
CA SER A 2 -4.65 22.07 -9.60
C SER A 2 -3.18 22.02 -9.17
N ALA A 3 -2.75 20.90 -8.58
CA ALA A 3 -1.33 20.61 -8.47
C ALA A 3 -0.74 20.42 -9.87
N LYS A 4 0.57 20.68 -10.01
CA LYS A 4 1.31 20.44 -11.25
C LYS A 4 2.44 19.43 -11.03
N TYR A 5 2.77 18.66 -12.06
CA TYR A 5 3.92 17.77 -12.10
C TYR A 5 4.64 17.96 -13.43
N ASN A 6 5.91 18.39 -13.41
CA ASN A 6 6.66 18.76 -14.62
C ASN A 6 5.88 19.69 -15.57
N GLN A 7 5.28 20.76 -15.02
CA GLN A 7 4.45 21.74 -15.72
C GLN A 7 3.10 21.22 -16.26
N GLU A 8 2.82 19.91 -16.18
CA GLU A 8 1.52 19.34 -16.51
C GLU A 8 0.55 19.45 -15.33
N ASP A 9 -0.69 19.86 -15.59
CA ASP A 9 -1.73 19.93 -14.58
C ASP A 9 -2.21 18.53 -14.18
N CYS A 10 -2.29 18.26 -12.88
CA CYS A 10 -2.87 17.01 -12.34
C CYS A 10 -4.40 17.06 -12.32
N VAL A 11 -5.01 17.43 -13.46
CA VAL A 11 -6.45 17.38 -13.70
C VAL A 11 -6.68 17.06 -15.19
N ASN A 12 -7.65 16.20 -15.48
CA ASN A 12 -8.04 15.88 -16.85
C ASN A 12 -9.52 15.47 -16.87
N TYR A 13 -10.16 15.56 -18.04
CA TYR A 13 -11.49 15.00 -18.26
C TYR A 13 -11.41 13.47 -18.22
N ILE A 14 -12.05 12.86 -17.22
CA ILE A 14 -11.99 11.42 -16.99
C ILE A 14 -12.90 10.63 -17.93
N GLY A 15 -14.09 11.16 -18.21
CA GLY A 15 -15.13 10.47 -18.96
C GLY A 15 -16.52 10.95 -18.55
N PRO A 16 -17.58 10.35 -19.12
CA PRO A 16 -18.95 10.79 -18.87
C PRO A 16 -19.45 10.38 -17.47
N ASN A 17 -20.60 10.94 -17.07
CA ASN A 17 -21.36 10.54 -15.88
C ASN A 17 -20.50 10.55 -14.58
N GLY A 18 -20.63 9.50 -13.76
CA GLY A 18 -19.90 9.36 -12.49
C GLY A 18 -18.46 8.84 -12.60
N SER A 19 -17.85 8.82 -13.80
CA SER A 19 -16.52 8.24 -14.01
C SER A 19 -15.42 8.88 -13.16
N GLY A 20 -15.44 10.21 -12.99
CA GLY A 20 -14.50 10.92 -12.13
C GLY A 20 -14.61 10.50 -10.65
N HIS A 21 -15.83 10.36 -10.13
CA HIS A 21 -16.06 9.85 -8.77
C HIS A 21 -15.62 8.40 -8.62
N TYR A 22 -15.82 7.57 -9.66
CA TYR A 22 -15.37 6.19 -9.66
C TYR A 22 -13.85 6.08 -9.62
N VAL A 23 -13.13 6.89 -10.41
CA VAL A 23 -11.67 6.97 -10.36
C VAL A 23 -11.19 7.39 -8.97
N LYS A 24 -11.87 8.36 -8.33
CA LYS A 24 -11.55 8.76 -6.94
C LYS A 24 -11.80 7.65 -5.92
N MET A 25 -12.87 6.88 -6.08
CA MET A 25 -13.15 5.72 -5.23
C MET A 25 -12.04 4.68 -5.34
N VAL A 26 -11.58 4.36 -6.56
CA VAL A 26 -10.47 3.42 -6.77
C VAL A 26 -9.15 3.98 -6.20
N HIS A 27 -8.87 5.28 -6.38
CA HIS A 27 -7.73 5.94 -5.73
C HIS A 27 -7.74 5.71 -4.22
N ASN A 28 -8.88 5.91 -3.54
CA ASN A 28 -8.96 5.67 -2.10
C ASN A 28 -8.85 4.19 -1.71
N GLY A 29 -9.29 3.28 -2.57
CA GLY A 29 -9.00 1.85 -2.40
C GLY A 29 -7.49 1.57 -2.41
N ILE A 30 -6.78 2.09 -3.42
CA ILE A 30 -5.32 1.97 -3.53
C ILE A 30 -4.61 2.61 -2.34
N GLU A 31 -5.09 3.76 -1.86
CA GLU A 31 -4.59 4.43 -0.66
C GLU A 31 -4.69 3.52 0.58
N TYR A 32 -5.80 2.80 0.75
CA TYR A 32 -5.98 1.90 1.90
C TYR A 32 -4.98 0.75 1.86
N SER A 33 -4.77 0.14 0.69
CA SER A 33 -3.74 -0.88 0.51
C SER A 33 -2.33 -0.37 0.78
N ASP A 34 -1.96 0.80 0.25
CA ASP A 34 -0.62 1.38 0.47
C ASP A 34 -0.36 1.60 1.96
N MET A 35 -1.33 2.18 2.68
CA MET A 35 -1.22 2.38 4.14
C MET A 35 -1.11 1.03 4.88
N GLN A 36 -1.89 0.04 4.48
CA GLN A 36 -1.89 -1.28 5.12
C GLN A 36 -0.55 -1.99 4.94
N LEU A 37 -0.01 -2.04 3.72
CA LEU A 37 1.30 -2.65 3.43
C LEU A 37 2.45 -1.96 4.18
N ILE A 38 2.39 -0.62 4.30
CA ILE A 38 3.35 0.15 5.10
C ILE A 38 3.25 -0.22 6.58
N SER A 39 2.02 -0.32 7.10
CA SER A 39 1.77 -0.69 8.50
C SER A 39 2.26 -2.10 8.83
N GLU A 40 2.08 -3.04 7.91
CA GLU A 40 2.57 -4.41 7.99
C GLU A 40 4.09 -4.46 7.98
N SER A 41 4.73 -3.71 7.07
CA SER A 41 6.19 -3.60 7.01
C SER A 41 6.76 -3.04 8.32
N TYR A 42 6.12 -2.00 8.87
CA TYR A 42 6.47 -1.45 10.17
C TYR A 42 6.31 -2.49 11.30
N PHE A 43 5.14 -3.13 11.37
CA PHE A 43 4.80 -4.07 12.43
C PHE A 43 5.71 -5.30 12.40
N PHE A 44 5.97 -5.83 11.22
CA PHE A 44 6.88 -6.94 10.98
C PHE A 44 8.29 -6.58 11.44
N LEU A 45 8.86 -5.47 10.96
CA LEU A 45 10.21 -5.05 11.36
C LEU A 45 10.30 -4.82 12.87
N LYS A 46 9.39 -4.03 13.47
CA LYS A 46 9.39 -3.75 14.92
C LYS A 46 9.36 -5.04 15.74
N ASN A 47 8.56 -6.03 15.32
CA ASN A 47 8.44 -7.29 16.07
C ASN A 47 9.59 -8.26 15.87
N ILE A 48 10.13 -8.36 14.64
CA ILE A 48 11.17 -9.32 14.28
C ILE A 48 12.55 -8.81 14.65
N THR A 49 12.88 -7.55 14.33
CA THR A 49 14.23 -7.00 14.52
C THR A 49 14.41 -6.28 15.85
N LYS A 50 13.31 -5.96 16.55
CA LYS A 50 13.32 -5.18 17.81
C LYS A 50 13.89 -3.77 17.67
N LEU A 51 13.98 -3.25 16.45
CA LEU A 51 14.40 -1.87 16.20
C LEU A 51 13.44 -0.88 16.84
N ASN A 52 13.98 0.19 17.37
CA ASN A 52 13.21 1.27 17.96
C ASN A 52 12.64 2.22 16.89
N ASN A 53 11.77 3.15 17.30
CA ASN A 53 11.08 4.03 16.36
C ASN A 53 12.03 4.97 15.59
N ILE A 54 13.19 5.36 16.14
CA ILE A 54 14.18 6.19 15.42
C ILE A 54 14.87 5.37 14.33
N GLU A 55 15.25 4.14 14.63
CA GLU A 55 15.87 3.24 13.66
C GLU A 55 14.90 2.92 12.50
N LEU A 56 13.65 2.58 12.82
CA LEU A 56 12.60 2.36 11.83
C LEU A 56 12.34 3.63 11.01
N SER A 57 12.30 4.79 11.66
CA SER A 57 12.17 6.08 10.97
C SER A 57 13.28 6.30 9.94
N ASN A 58 14.53 6.02 10.30
CA ASN A 58 15.67 6.14 9.39
C ASN A 58 15.57 5.16 8.21
N ILE A 59 15.08 3.94 8.43
CA ILE A 59 14.81 2.96 7.37
C ILE A 59 13.77 3.49 6.38
N PHE A 60 12.61 3.95 6.85
CA PHE A 60 11.56 4.47 5.97
C PHE A 60 12.00 5.73 5.21
N LEU A 61 12.76 6.65 5.84
CA LEU A 61 13.34 7.80 5.13
C LEU A 61 14.40 7.40 4.11
N LYS A 62 15.16 6.31 4.35
CA LYS A 62 16.08 5.74 3.36
C LYS A 62 15.31 5.12 2.19
N TRP A 63 14.25 4.37 2.46
CA TRP A 63 13.37 3.81 1.42
C TRP A 63 12.71 4.91 0.58
N ASN A 64 12.40 6.07 1.18
CA ASN A 64 11.87 7.20 0.43
C ASN A 64 12.86 7.79 -0.61
N LYS A 65 14.14 7.41 -0.56
CA LYS A 65 15.15 7.80 -1.56
C LYS A 65 15.36 6.72 -2.64
N SER A 66 14.54 5.67 -2.65
CA SER A 66 14.58 4.57 -3.61
C SER A 66 13.29 4.52 -4.46
N GLU A 67 13.00 3.42 -5.13
CA GLU A 67 11.75 3.18 -5.87
C GLU A 67 10.47 3.29 -5.01
N LEU A 68 10.60 3.26 -3.68
CA LEU A 68 9.49 3.50 -2.76
C LEU A 68 9.21 4.99 -2.51
N ASN A 69 9.93 5.91 -3.18
CA ASN A 69 9.71 7.35 -3.08
C ASN A 69 8.23 7.70 -3.25
N SER A 70 7.61 8.13 -2.15
CA SER A 70 6.19 8.46 -2.10
C SER A 70 5.85 9.25 -0.85
N TYR A 71 4.77 10.01 -0.93
CA TYR A 71 4.29 10.81 0.20
C TYR A 71 4.01 9.94 1.45
N LEU A 72 3.39 8.77 1.28
CA LEU A 72 3.05 7.89 2.40
C LEU A 72 4.31 7.32 3.10
N ILE A 73 5.36 6.98 2.37
CA ILE A 73 6.63 6.52 2.95
C ILE A 73 7.34 7.67 3.67
N GLU A 74 7.35 8.86 3.07
CA GLU A 74 7.92 10.08 3.66
C GLU A 74 7.28 10.39 5.03
N ILE A 75 5.96 10.53 5.07
CA ILE A 75 5.26 10.86 6.32
C ILE A 75 5.40 9.74 7.35
N THR A 76 5.49 8.47 6.95
CA THR A 76 5.73 7.36 7.87
C THR A 76 7.07 7.52 8.58
N GLY A 77 8.12 7.88 7.83
CA GLY A 77 9.42 8.22 8.40
C GLY A 77 9.32 9.35 9.42
N HIS A 78 8.57 10.42 9.13
CA HIS A 78 8.39 11.55 10.06
C HIS A 78 7.52 11.22 11.28
N ILE A 79 6.43 10.44 11.10
CA ILE A 79 5.53 10.00 12.17
C ILE A 79 6.30 9.19 13.21
N LEU A 80 7.14 8.25 12.78
CA LEU A 80 7.90 7.38 13.67
C LEU A 80 8.84 8.14 14.63
N ARG A 81 9.39 9.28 14.21
CA ARG A 81 10.27 10.10 15.05
C ARG A 81 9.56 11.20 15.84
N LYS A 82 8.25 11.38 15.64
CA LYS A 82 7.52 12.48 16.27
C LYS A 82 7.34 12.21 17.76
N LYS A 83 7.81 13.14 18.58
CA LYS A 83 7.64 13.14 20.04
C LYS A 83 6.68 14.23 20.50
N ASP A 84 6.03 13.99 21.63
CA ASP A 84 5.28 15.00 22.38
C ASP A 84 6.22 15.88 23.25
N ASN A 85 5.65 16.82 23.99
CA ASN A 85 6.39 17.73 24.88
C ASN A 85 7.09 17.00 26.05
N SER A 86 6.70 15.76 26.36
CA SER A 86 7.32 14.92 27.39
C SER A 86 8.45 14.02 26.84
N GLY A 87 8.74 14.13 25.54
CA GLY A 87 9.77 13.33 24.86
C GLY A 87 9.33 11.91 24.49
N LYS A 88 8.05 11.57 24.65
CA LYS A 88 7.47 10.26 24.29
C LYS A 88 7.10 10.23 22.83
N PHE A 89 7.33 9.09 22.15
CA PHE A 89 6.93 8.92 20.75
C PHE A 89 5.41 8.87 20.64
N ILE A 90 4.82 9.80 19.89
CA ILE A 90 3.36 9.94 19.79
C ILE A 90 2.71 8.65 19.28
N LEU A 91 3.33 8.00 18.30
CA LEU A 91 2.81 6.78 17.67
C LEU A 91 2.49 5.67 18.69
N ASP A 92 3.31 5.52 19.72
CA ASP A 92 3.14 4.44 20.72
C ASP A 92 1.96 4.69 21.68
N TYR A 93 1.35 5.89 21.65
CA TYR A 93 0.21 6.28 22.48
C TYR A 93 -1.07 6.49 21.67
N ILE A 94 -1.02 6.33 20.34
CA ILE A 94 -2.22 6.38 19.50
C ILE A 94 -2.96 5.05 19.65
N LEU A 95 -4.27 5.13 19.91
CA LEU A 95 -5.15 3.97 19.94
C LEU A 95 -5.16 3.27 18.57
N ASP A 96 -4.92 1.96 18.55
CA ASP A 96 -4.86 1.11 17.36
C ASP A 96 -6.27 0.75 16.84
N GLU A 97 -7.08 1.77 16.57
CA GLU A 97 -8.42 1.69 16.00
C GLU A 97 -8.49 2.58 14.75
N ALA A 98 -8.36 1.96 13.58
CA ALA A 98 -8.34 2.66 12.31
C ALA A 98 -9.76 3.01 11.85
N SER A 99 -10.09 4.30 11.91
CA SER A 99 -11.33 4.81 11.33
C SER A 99 -11.35 4.73 9.79
N GLN A 100 -12.55 4.75 9.20
CA GLN A 100 -12.76 4.75 7.76
C GLN A 100 -14.05 5.49 7.39
N LYS A 101 -14.06 6.15 6.23
CA LYS A 101 -15.21 6.96 5.74
C LYS A 101 -16.03 6.26 4.64
N GLY A 102 -15.80 4.96 4.40
CA GLY A 102 -16.57 4.13 3.47
C GLY A 102 -16.02 4.00 2.05
N THR A 103 -15.13 4.89 1.59
CA THR A 103 -14.65 4.86 0.19
C THR A 103 -13.87 3.59 -0.18
N GLY A 104 -13.04 3.05 0.74
CA GLY A 104 -12.37 1.76 0.54
C GLY A 104 -13.36 0.59 0.48
N MET A 105 -14.41 0.62 1.31
CA MET A 105 -15.51 -0.36 1.26
C MET A 105 -16.26 -0.28 -0.07
N TRP A 106 -16.52 0.92 -0.60
CA TRP A 106 -17.16 1.09 -1.91
C TRP A 106 -16.33 0.50 -3.04
N ALA A 107 -15.01 0.70 -3.04
CA ALA A 107 -14.12 0.08 -4.02
C ALA A 107 -14.24 -1.45 -3.98
N SER A 108 -14.24 -2.03 -2.78
CA SER A 108 -14.37 -3.49 -2.57
C SER A 108 -15.73 -4.02 -3.02
N LYS A 109 -16.84 -3.35 -2.65
CA LYS A 109 -18.20 -3.70 -3.09
C LYS A 109 -18.36 -3.62 -4.61
N SER A 110 -17.78 -2.60 -5.23
CA SER A 110 -17.80 -2.46 -6.68
C SER A 110 -17.02 -3.58 -7.38
N ALA A 111 -15.86 -3.96 -6.85
CA ALA A 111 -15.08 -5.09 -7.38
C ALA A 111 -15.86 -6.41 -7.33
N LEU A 112 -16.52 -6.70 -6.21
CA LEU A 112 -17.42 -7.86 -6.09
C LEU A 112 -18.55 -7.81 -7.14
N SER A 113 -19.17 -6.64 -7.32
CA SER A 113 -20.24 -6.43 -8.31
C SER A 113 -19.77 -6.51 -9.77
N LEU A 114 -18.47 -6.36 -10.01
CA LEU A 114 -17.83 -6.50 -11.32
C LEU A 114 -17.26 -7.91 -11.55
N GLY A 115 -17.24 -8.77 -10.53
CA GLY A 115 -16.67 -10.12 -10.61
C GLY A 115 -15.15 -10.11 -10.79
N ILE A 116 -14.44 -9.16 -10.17
CA ILE A 116 -12.98 -9.04 -10.29
C ILE A 116 -12.25 -9.23 -8.95
N PRO A 117 -11.03 -9.77 -8.97
CA PRO A 117 -10.24 -9.92 -7.76
C PRO A 117 -9.64 -8.57 -7.32
N LEU A 118 -9.99 -8.14 -6.11
CA LEU A 118 -9.47 -6.92 -5.46
C LEU A 118 -8.99 -7.22 -4.03
N SER A 119 -8.25 -8.31 -3.86
CA SER A 119 -7.95 -8.89 -2.56
C SER A 119 -7.24 -7.92 -1.62
N LEU A 120 -6.20 -7.23 -2.07
CA LEU A 120 -5.34 -6.43 -1.19
C LEU A 120 -6.09 -5.20 -0.65
N ILE A 121 -6.85 -4.53 -1.51
CA ILE A 121 -7.72 -3.43 -1.09
C ILE A 121 -8.82 -3.93 -0.15
N THR A 122 -9.40 -5.09 -0.43
CA THR A 122 -10.47 -5.65 0.40
C THR A 122 -9.96 -6.04 1.79
N GLU A 123 -8.81 -6.72 1.88
CA GLU A 123 -8.17 -7.07 3.15
C GLU A 123 -7.79 -5.82 3.96
N SER A 124 -7.30 -4.76 3.28
CA SER A 124 -7.03 -3.49 3.97
C SER A 124 -8.27 -2.84 4.59
N VAL A 125 -9.47 -3.12 4.07
CA VAL A 125 -10.74 -2.71 4.68
C VAL A 125 -11.07 -3.60 5.87
N PHE A 126 -10.94 -4.91 5.73
CA PHE A 126 -11.20 -5.86 6.82
C PHE A 126 -10.28 -5.65 8.01
N LEU A 127 -9.02 -5.29 7.81
CA LEU A 127 -8.08 -5.04 8.92
C LEU A 127 -8.41 -3.77 9.70
N ARG A 128 -8.98 -2.76 9.03
CA ARG A 128 -9.55 -1.61 9.74
C ARG A 128 -10.73 -2.05 10.59
N TYR A 129 -11.62 -2.91 10.08
CA TYR A 129 -12.71 -3.46 10.89
C TYR A 129 -12.19 -4.27 12.07
N LEU A 130 -11.19 -5.14 11.86
CA LEU A 130 -10.55 -5.91 12.91
C LEU A 130 -9.96 -5.00 14.00
N SER A 131 -9.36 -3.88 13.61
CA SER A 131 -8.77 -2.93 14.56
C SER A 131 -9.81 -2.33 15.51
N VAL A 132 -11.04 -2.07 15.05
CA VAL A 132 -12.16 -1.52 15.86
C VAL A 132 -12.61 -2.50 16.95
N TYR A 133 -12.44 -3.81 16.77
CA TYR A 133 -12.75 -4.81 17.80
C TYR A 133 -11.67 -4.87 18.90
N LYS A 134 -11.19 -3.72 19.40
CA LYS A 134 -10.07 -3.62 20.35
C LYS A 134 -10.29 -4.43 21.62
N SER A 135 -11.46 -4.30 22.25
CA SER A 135 -11.79 -5.04 23.49
C SER A 135 -11.75 -6.56 23.27
N GLN A 136 -12.30 -7.03 22.14
CA GLN A 136 -12.26 -8.44 21.77
C GLN A 136 -10.83 -8.92 21.47
N ARG A 137 -10.00 -8.10 20.80
CA ARG A 137 -8.59 -8.44 20.55
C ARG A 137 -7.78 -8.53 21.84
N VAL A 138 -8.01 -7.62 22.81
CA VAL A 138 -7.37 -7.66 24.12
C VAL A 138 -7.78 -8.91 24.88
N LEU A 139 -9.08 -9.24 24.93
CA LEU A 139 -9.57 -10.48 25.54
C LEU A 139 -8.99 -11.73 24.82
N ALA A 140 -9.00 -11.76 23.50
CA ALA A 140 -8.44 -12.87 22.73
C ALA A 140 -6.94 -13.07 23.03
N SER A 141 -6.19 -11.99 23.27
CA SER A 141 -4.76 -12.09 23.61
C SER A 141 -4.46 -12.76 24.95
N THR A 142 -5.44 -12.86 25.86
CA THR A 142 -5.31 -13.60 27.12
C THR A 142 -5.76 -15.06 27.01
N LEU A 143 -6.51 -15.40 25.96
CA LEU A 143 -7.11 -16.72 25.76
C LEU A 143 -6.41 -17.54 24.66
N LEU A 144 -5.87 -16.87 23.65
CA LEU A 144 -5.26 -17.50 22.47
C LEU A 144 -3.75 -17.34 22.50
N PHE A 145 -3.04 -18.44 22.28
CA PHE A 145 -1.58 -18.48 22.29
C PHE A 145 -1.03 -18.60 20.87
N GLY A 146 -0.04 -17.75 20.56
CA GLY A 146 0.74 -17.84 19.33
C GLY A 146 2.00 -18.69 19.49
N PRO A 147 2.78 -18.89 18.42
CA PRO A 147 4.06 -19.59 18.50
C PRO A 147 5.08 -18.83 19.36
N ASN A 148 6.03 -19.56 19.93
CA ASN A 148 7.17 -18.96 20.63
C ASN A 148 8.03 -18.18 19.64
N LYS A 149 8.17 -16.88 19.87
CA LYS A 149 8.99 -15.99 19.03
C LYS A 149 10.45 -16.40 19.12
N LYS A 150 11.05 -16.78 17.98
CA LYS A 150 12.48 -17.08 17.92
C LYS A 150 13.27 -15.78 17.84
N LYS A 151 14.35 -15.65 18.62
CA LYS A 151 15.29 -14.54 18.44
C LYS A 151 15.96 -14.70 17.07
N ILE A 152 15.95 -13.63 16.27
CA ILE A 152 16.71 -13.61 15.02
C ILE A 152 18.20 -13.40 15.31
N ASN A 153 19.05 -13.95 14.45
CA ASN A 153 20.47 -13.64 14.46
C ASN A 153 20.66 -12.18 14.01
N SER A 154 21.50 -11.42 14.71
CA SER A 154 21.80 -10.02 14.38
C SER A 154 22.37 -9.87 12.96
N SER A 155 23.08 -10.89 12.45
CA SER A 155 23.61 -10.89 11.09
C SER A 155 22.51 -10.85 10.00
N LEU A 156 21.29 -11.32 10.31
CA LEU A 156 20.18 -11.37 9.34
C LEU A 156 19.34 -10.09 9.30
N VAL A 157 19.56 -9.14 10.21
CA VAL A 157 18.72 -7.94 10.34
C VAL A 157 18.71 -7.12 9.06
N LEU A 158 19.87 -6.94 8.42
CA LEU A 158 19.98 -6.17 7.17
C LEU A 158 19.25 -6.84 6.01
N ASP A 159 19.38 -8.16 5.88
CA ASP A 159 18.69 -8.95 4.84
C ASP A 159 17.17 -8.89 5.04
N ILE A 160 16.70 -8.98 6.28
CA ILE A 160 15.27 -8.87 6.62
C ILE A 160 14.73 -7.47 6.25
N ILE A 161 15.50 -6.41 6.50
CA ILE A 161 15.11 -5.04 6.12
C ILE A 161 14.99 -4.92 4.60
N GLU A 162 15.97 -5.45 3.85
CA GLU A 162 15.96 -5.38 2.39
C GLU A 162 14.85 -6.24 1.77
N ASP A 163 14.62 -7.44 2.31
CA ASP A 163 13.53 -8.30 1.86
C ASP A 163 12.17 -7.69 2.17
N THR A 164 12.01 -7.02 3.31
CA THR A 164 10.78 -6.29 3.65
C THR A 164 10.55 -5.15 2.66
N ARG A 165 11.59 -4.40 2.33
CA ARG A 165 11.52 -3.30 1.34
C ARG A 165 11.04 -3.80 -0.02
N LYS A 166 11.62 -4.92 -0.49
CA LYS A 166 11.24 -5.58 -1.76
C LYS A 166 9.82 -6.13 -1.71
N ALA A 167 9.44 -6.78 -0.62
CA ALA A 167 8.08 -7.31 -0.41
C ALA A 167 7.02 -6.19 -0.39
N LEU A 168 7.31 -5.07 0.27
CA LEU A 168 6.46 -3.87 0.28
C LEU A 168 6.26 -3.32 -1.13
N PHE A 169 7.35 -3.17 -1.89
CA PHE A 169 7.25 -2.68 -3.26
C PHE A 169 6.51 -3.65 -4.19
N PHE A 170 6.72 -4.96 -4.01
CA PHE A 170 5.95 -6.00 -4.70
C PHE A 170 4.46 -5.88 -4.39
N GLY A 171 4.07 -5.81 -3.12
CA GLY A 171 2.68 -5.65 -2.70
C GLY A 171 2.04 -4.39 -3.28
N LYS A 172 2.79 -3.28 -3.31
CA LYS A 172 2.36 -2.04 -3.96
C LYS A 172 2.06 -2.24 -5.45
N ILE A 173 2.92 -2.93 -6.19
CA ILE A 173 2.66 -3.25 -7.61
C ILE A 173 1.36 -4.05 -7.77
N ILE A 174 1.14 -5.06 -6.92
CA ILE A 174 -0.09 -5.87 -6.96
C ILE A 174 -1.33 -5.02 -6.67
N ALA A 175 -1.28 -4.13 -5.66
CA ALA A 175 -2.39 -3.25 -5.32
C ALA A 175 -2.80 -2.35 -6.49
N TYR A 176 -1.83 -1.75 -7.18
CA TYR A 176 -2.10 -0.91 -8.35
C TYR A 176 -2.57 -1.76 -9.55
N ALA A 177 -1.98 -2.93 -9.79
CA ALA A 177 -2.45 -3.84 -10.83
C ALA A 177 -3.94 -4.20 -10.65
N GLN A 178 -4.35 -4.53 -9.42
CA GLN A 178 -5.75 -4.80 -9.06
C GLN A 178 -6.65 -3.57 -9.27
N GLY A 179 -6.24 -2.40 -8.79
CA GLY A 179 -7.00 -1.15 -8.96
C GLY A 179 -7.20 -0.77 -10.44
N PHE A 180 -6.17 -0.94 -11.27
CA PHE A 180 -6.28 -0.65 -12.71
C PHE A 180 -7.11 -1.70 -13.47
N ILE A 181 -7.08 -2.97 -13.05
CA ILE A 181 -8.04 -3.98 -13.54
C ILE A 181 -9.48 -3.57 -13.22
N GLN A 182 -9.71 -3.00 -12.03
CA GLN A 182 -11.02 -2.46 -11.65
C GLN A 182 -11.46 -1.30 -12.52
N LEU A 183 -10.57 -0.33 -12.77
CA LEU A 183 -10.85 0.77 -13.69
C LEU A 183 -11.17 0.25 -15.09
N ARG A 184 -10.40 -0.72 -15.59
CA ARG A 184 -10.63 -1.32 -16.91
C ARG A 184 -11.97 -2.03 -17.01
N SER A 185 -12.33 -2.81 -16.00
CA SER A 185 -13.58 -3.56 -15.98
C SER A 185 -14.79 -2.63 -15.87
N ALA A 186 -14.70 -1.58 -15.06
CA ALA A 186 -15.70 -0.53 -14.98
C ALA A 186 -15.83 0.25 -16.30
N SER A 187 -14.70 0.63 -16.91
CA SER A 187 -14.67 1.33 -18.20
C SER A 187 -15.41 0.55 -19.29
N LYS A 188 -15.20 -0.78 -19.35
CA LYS A 188 -15.93 -1.68 -20.27
C LYS A 188 -17.42 -1.74 -19.94
N LYS A 189 -17.79 -2.02 -18.69
CA LYS A 189 -19.20 -2.17 -18.26
C LYS A 189 -20.01 -0.90 -18.51
N TYR A 190 -19.45 0.27 -18.19
CA TYR A 190 -20.14 1.55 -18.24
C TYR A 190 -19.82 2.37 -19.51
N LYS A 191 -19.06 1.80 -20.46
CA LYS A 191 -18.66 2.44 -21.73
C LYS A 191 -18.00 3.82 -21.53
N TRP A 192 -17.16 3.96 -20.52
CA TRP A 192 -16.54 5.25 -20.18
C TRP A 192 -15.29 5.60 -21.00
N ASN A 193 -14.69 4.63 -21.70
CA ASN A 193 -13.48 4.82 -22.50
C ASN A 193 -12.33 5.51 -21.73
N LEU A 194 -12.16 5.11 -20.46
CA LEU A 194 -11.14 5.67 -19.57
C LEU A 194 -9.73 5.59 -20.19
N LYS A 195 -8.95 6.67 -20.02
CA LYS A 195 -7.54 6.79 -20.42
C LYS A 195 -6.64 6.55 -19.22
N TYR A 196 -6.03 5.36 -19.15
CA TYR A 196 -5.30 4.92 -17.95
C TYR A 196 -3.97 5.66 -17.76
N ASP A 197 -3.33 6.07 -18.85
CA ASP A 197 -2.16 6.95 -18.84
C ASP A 197 -2.52 8.32 -18.23
N ASP A 198 -3.62 8.94 -18.66
CA ASP A 198 -4.08 10.22 -18.11
C ASP A 198 -4.49 10.11 -16.64
N ILE A 199 -5.21 9.04 -16.26
CA ILE A 199 -5.52 8.75 -14.85
C ILE A 199 -4.24 8.61 -14.03
N SER A 200 -3.20 7.99 -14.58
CA SER A 200 -1.91 7.84 -13.90
C SER A 200 -1.19 9.18 -13.75
N LYS A 201 -1.25 10.05 -14.77
CA LYS A 201 -0.65 11.39 -14.74
C LYS A 201 -1.24 12.26 -13.64
N ILE A 202 -2.56 12.23 -13.44
CA ILE A 202 -3.23 13.03 -12.40
C ILE A 202 -2.94 12.55 -10.98
N PHE A 203 -2.51 11.30 -10.79
CA PHE A 203 -2.12 10.79 -9.46
C PHE A 203 -0.68 11.18 -9.07
N ARG A 204 0.14 11.70 -9.98
CA ARG A 204 1.58 11.98 -9.71
C ARG A 204 1.83 13.09 -8.69
N SER A 205 0.87 14.00 -8.49
CA SER A 205 0.99 15.11 -7.55
C SER A 205 -0.38 15.49 -6.96
N GLY A 206 -0.37 16.22 -5.85
CA GLY A 206 -1.57 16.71 -5.16
C GLY A 206 -2.38 15.66 -4.38
N CYS A 207 -2.41 14.40 -4.80
CA CYS A 207 -3.14 13.34 -4.11
C CYS A 207 -2.29 12.61 -3.05
N ILE A 208 -2.92 11.74 -2.24
CA ILE A 208 -2.26 11.04 -1.13
C ILE A 208 -1.31 9.94 -1.64
N ILE A 209 -1.72 9.21 -2.69
CA ILE A 209 -0.92 8.10 -3.23
C ILE A 209 0.23 8.54 -4.14
N ARG A 210 0.51 9.86 -4.21
CA ARG A 210 1.55 10.42 -5.08
C ARG A 210 2.91 9.81 -4.80
N ALA A 211 3.58 9.38 -5.87
CA ALA A 211 4.82 8.61 -5.83
C ALA A 211 5.56 8.71 -7.17
N GLN A 212 6.88 8.63 -7.16
CA GLN A 212 7.67 8.50 -8.39
C GLN A 212 7.29 7.23 -9.17
N PHE A 213 6.86 6.19 -8.46
CA PHE A 213 6.33 4.94 -9.00
C PHE A 213 5.28 5.14 -10.11
N LEU A 214 4.42 6.17 -10.00
CA LEU A 214 3.35 6.44 -10.96
C LEU A 214 3.85 6.79 -12.36
N ASN A 215 5.07 7.32 -12.50
CA ASN A 215 5.66 7.56 -13.81
C ASN A 215 5.82 6.26 -14.60
N ASN A 216 6.21 5.16 -13.92
CA ASN A 216 6.33 3.86 -14.58
C ASN A 216 4.96 3.31 -15.05
N ILE A 217 3.87 3.68 -14.37
CA ILE A 217 2.50 3.33 -14.79
C ILE A 217 2.09 4.17 -16.01
N VAL A 218 2.40 5.47 -16.01
CA VAL A 218 2.22 6.34 -17.18
C VAL A 218 2.95 5.76 -18.39
N ASP A 219 4.22 5.38 -18.24
CA ASP A 219 5.03 4.80 -19.32
C ASP A 219 4.45 3.47 -19.81
N ALA A 220 3.98 2.62 -18.90
CA ALA A 220 3.39 1.34 -19.25
C ALA A 220 2.13 1.49 -20.12
N TYR A 221 1.24 2.43 -19.79
CA TYR A 221 0.03 2.66 -20.57
C TYR A 221 0.26 3.51 -21.82
N SER A 222 1.17 4.50 -21.78
CA SER A 222 1.49 5.31 -22.96
C SER A 222 2.09 4.47 -24.09
N ASN A 223 2.88 3.44 -23.76
CA ASN A 223 3.45 2.51 -24.75
C ASN A 223 2.45 1.47 -25.25
N ASN A 224 1.41 1.13 -24.46
CA ASN A 224 0.41 0.14 -24.83
C ASN A 224 -0.95 0.40 -24.16
N ASN A 225 -1.81 1.16 -24.84
CA ASN A 225 -3.16 1.43 -24.37
C ASN A 225 -4.05 0.18 -24.20
N ASN A 226 -3.67 -0.93 -24.83
CA ASN A 226 -4.39 -2.20 -24.72
C ASN A 226 -3.88 -3.09 -23.58
N LEU A 227 -2.89 -2.64 -22.81
CA LEU A 227 -2.31 -3.37 -21.69
C LEU A 227 -3.41 -3.89 -20.75
N ILE A 228 -3.51 -5.22 -20.66
CA ILE A 228 -4.58 -5.90 -19.93
C ILE A 228 -4.34 -5.85 -18.43
N ASN A 229 -3.07 -5.97 -18.02
CA ASN A 229 -2.63 -5.98 -16.63
C ASN A 229 -1.26 -5.30 -16.55
N LEU A 230 -1.06 -4.45 -15.54
CA LEU A 230 0.23 -3.79 -15.29
C LEU A 230 1.39 -4.78 -15.18
N LEU A 231 1.15 -5.98 -14.63
CA LEU A 231 2.18 -7.01 -14.47
C LEU A 231 2.79 -7.48 -15.80
N PHE A 232 2.14 -7.24 -16.93
CA PHE A 232 2.64 -7.62 -18.25
C PHE A 232 3.53 -6.56 -18.88
N SER A 233 3.69 -5.38 -18.26
CA SER A 233 4.67 -4.40 -18.73
C SER A 233 6.09 -4.86 -18.37
N PRO A 234 7.10 -4.63 -19.23
CA PRO A 234 8.46 -5.10 -18.99
C PRO A 234 9.06 -4.65 -17.65
N PHE A 235 8.78 -3.41 -17.24
CA PHE A 235 9.27 -2.86 -15.97
C PHE A 235 8.70 -3.63 -14.77
N PHE A 236 7.37 -3.77 -14.70
CA PHE A 236 6.72 -4.44 -13.57
C PHE A 236 7.02 -5.94 -13.56
N GLN A 237 7.04 -6.59 -14.74
CA GLN A 237 7.42 -8.00 -14.89
C GLN A 237 8.81 -8.28 -14.31
N LYS A 238 9.81 -7.44 -14.63
CA LYS A 238 11.18 -7.58 -14.12
C LYS A 238 11.21 -7.52 -12.59
N ILE A 239 10.49 -6.56 -11.99
CA ILE A 239 10.48 -6.38 -10.54
C ILE A 239 9.79 -7.55 -9.85
N VAL A 240 8.59 -7.96 -10.30
CA VAL A 240 7.88 -9.06 -9.64
C VAL A 240 8.65 -10.37 -9.71
N ASN A 241 9.30 -10.67 -10.84
CA ASN A 241 10.16 -11.85 -10.97
C ASN A 241 11.39 -11.78 -10.04
N SER A 242 11.93 -10.58 -9.83
CA SER A 242 13.12 -10.38 -8.99
C SER A 242 12.81 -10.34 -7.49
N TYR A 243 11.60 -9.89 -7.10
CA TYR A 243 11.26 -9.59 -5.70
C TYR A 243 10.36 -10.65 -5.05
N GLN A 244 9.81 -11.58 -5.83
CA GLN A 244 8.95 -12.64 -5.32
C GLN A 244 9.62 -13.52 -4.25
N ASP A 245 10.94 -13.80 -4.35
CA ASP A 245 11.64 -14.59 -3.34
C ASP A 245 11.73 -13.85 -2.00
N SER A 246 11.95 -12.53 -2.04
CA SER A 246 11.94 -11.69 -0.84
C SER A 246 10.57 -11.71 -0.17
N LEU A 247 9.48 -11.57 -0.95
CA LEU A 247 8.12 -11.69 -0.42
C LEU A 247 7.90 -13.05 0.26
N ARG A 248 8.28 -14.16 -0.39
CA ARG A 248 8.13 -15.50 0.19
C ARG A 248 8.91 -15.67 1.48
N ARG A 249 10.15 -15.18 1.54
CA ARG A 249 10.96 -15.23 2.77
C ARG A 249 10.29 -14.47 3.90
N ILE A 250 9.80 -13.25 3.65
CA ILE A 250 9.10 -12.44 4.66
C ILE A 250 7.83 -13.16 5.16
N LEU A 251 7.03 -13.73 4.26
CA LEU A 251 5.83 -14.48 4.64
C LEU A 251 6.18 -15.72 5.49
N ILE A 252 7.21 -16.48 5.13
CA ILE A 252 7.68 -17.63 5.92
C ILE A 252 8.14 -17.17 7.31
N TYR A 253 8.88 -16.06 7.42
CA TYR A 253 9.27 -15.49 8.71
C TYR A 253 8.07 -15.10 9.54
N ALA A 254 7.08 -14.44 8.93
CA ALA A 254 5.88 -13.98 9.61
C ALA A 254 5.04 -15.16 10.13
N ILE A 255 4.78 -16.18 9.29
CA ILE A 255 4.07 -17.40 9.66
C ILE A 255 4.76 -18.11 10.83
N ASN A 256 6.07 -18.33 10.73
CA ASN A 256 6.85 -19.02 11.77
C ASN A 256 6.86 -18.26 13.12
N ASN A 257 6.64 -16.95 13.11
CA ASN A 257 6.65 -16.11 14.30
C ASN A 257 5.27 -15.59 14.72
N GLY A 258 4.19 -16.07 14.09
CA GLY A 258 2.83 -15.67 14.42
C GLY A 258 2.56 -14.18 14.18
N ILE A 259 3.16 -13.60 13.14
CA ILE A 259 2.92 -12.22 12.72
C ILE A 259 1.95 -12.25 11.54
N SER A 260 0.83 -11.54 11.68
CA SER A 260 -0.17 -11.44 10.62
C SER A 260 0.32 -10.51 9.51
N LEU A 261 0.41 -11.04 8.29
CA LEU A 261 0.65 -10.31 7.03
C LEU A 261 -0.41 -10.76 6.00
N PRO A 262 -1.67 -10.31 6.18
CA PRO A 262 -2.84 -10.73 5.39
C PRO A 262 -2.80 -10.26 3.93
#